data_AF-A0A8S0ZIV0-F1
#
_entry.id   AF-A0A8S0ZIV0-F1
#
_cell.length_a   1.000
_cell.length_b   1.000
_cell.length_c   1.000
_cell.angle_alpha   90.00
_cell.angle_beta   90.00
_cell.angle_gamma   90.00
#
_symmetry.space_group_name_H-M   'P 1'
#
loop_
_entity.id
_entity.type
_entity.pdbx_description
1 polymer ?
#
loop_
_entity_poly.entity_id
_entity_poly.type
_entity_poly.pdbx_seq_one_letter_code
_entity_poly.pdbx_strand_id
1 'polypeptide(L)'
;MPKPTKLHSKGKSTSIQKPFKVEKNSGDGIDPEESLRQFQLELCWCIQQLERSLNEKKGTEKQLQEAWKVLTVLKNNNQPMIRKRQLMRTHFGDYRAKMAAEEKKLAKSKIIGQQDKNI
;
A
#
# COMPACT_ATOMS: atom_id res chain seq x y z
N MET A 1 9.01 -5.45 53.87
CA MET A 1 9.53 -6.38 52.84
C MET A 1 8.80 -7.70 53.02
N PRO A 2 8.24 -8.37 51.99
CA PRO A 2 8.43 -8.28 50.54
C PRO A 2 7.28 -7.55 49.79
N LYS A 3 7.44 -7.33 48.47
CA LYS A 3 6.52 -6.58 47.58
C LYS A 3 5.45 -7.50 46.97
N PRO A 4 4.20 -7.02 46.74
CA PRO A 4 3.17 -7.79 46.04
C PRO A 4 3.35 -7.72 44.52
N THR A 5 3.55 -8.86 43.86
CA THR A 5 3.46 -8.94 42.40
C THR A 5 2.02 -9.20 41.97
N LYS A 6 1.42 -8.19 41.33
CA LYS A 6 0.14 -8.25 40.64
C LYS A 6 0.27 -9.17 39.42
N LEU A 7 -0.32 -10.35 39.46
CA LEU A 7 -0.60 -11.15 38.27
C LEU A 7 -2.04 -10.84 37.84
N HIS A 8 -2.20 -9.98 36.83
CA HIS A 8 -3.49 -9.79 36.20
C HIS A 8 -3.69 -10.78 35.05
N SER A 9 -4.86 -11.40 35.05
CA SER A 9 -5.38 -12.30 34.04
C SER A 9 -6.44 -11.56 33.20
N LYS A 10 -6.19 -11.34 31.90
CA LYS A 10 -7.24 -11.26 30.84
C LYS A 10 -6.62 -11.06 29.45
N GLY A 11 -6.93 -11.97 28.52
CA GLY A 11 -6.54 -11.86 27.12
C GLY A 11 -6.78 -13.15 26.34
N LYS A 12 -8.04 -13.59 26.25
CA LYS A 12 -8.49 -14.63 25.32
C LYS A 12 -8.36 -14.13 23.87
N SER A 13 -7.65 -14.89 23.04
CA SER A 13 -8.10 -15.27 21.69
C SER A 13 -7.32 -16.48 21.19
N THR A 14 -7.83 -17.65 21.56
CA THR A 14 -7.71 -18.90 20.78
C THR A 14 -8.27 -18.67 19.38
N SER A 15 -7.56 -19.15 18.36
CA SER A 15 -8.08 -19.84 17.15
C SER A 15 -7.10 -19.60 16.00
N ILE A 16 -6.09 -20.47 15.90
CA ILE A 16 -6.07 -21.52 14.88
C ILE A 16 -5.91 -20.92 13.47
N GLN A 17 -4.63 -20.85 13.10
CA GLN A 17 -4.08 -21.19 11.80
C GLN A 17 -5.16 -21.62 10.78
N LYS A 18 -5.54 -20.71 9.88
CA LYS A 18 -6.14 -21.11 8.61
C LYS A 18 -5.01 -21.56 7.69
N PRO A 19 -4.95 -22.84 7.28
CA PRO A 19 -3.97 -23.26 6.29
C PRO A 19 -4.27 -22.53 4.98
N PHE A 20 -3.21 -21.98 4.39
CA PHE A 20 -3.16 -21.58 3.00
C PHE A 20 -3.68 -22.75 2.16
N LYS A 21 -4.91 -22.64 1.65
CA LYS A 21 -5.28 -23.36 0.43
C LYS A 21 -4.59 -22.64 -0.71
N VAL A 22 -3.36 -23.07 -1.00
CA VAL A 22 -2.74 -22.90 -2.31
C VAL A 22 -3.55 -23.75 -3.26
N GLU A 23 -4.60 -23.17 -3.84
CA GLU A 23 -5.21 -23.74 -5.03
C GLU A 23 -4.34 -23.37 -6.22
N LYS A 24 -3.70 -24.41 -6.73
CA LYS A 24 -2.84 -24.43 -7.91
C LYS A 24 -3.75 -24.45 -9.15
N ASN A 25 -3.96 -23.29 -9.77
CA ASN A 25 -4.38 -23.11 -11.17
C ASN A 25 -4.21 -21.62 -11.49
N SER A 26 -3.34 -21.15 -12.38
CA SER A 26 -2.95 -21.67 -13.68
C SER A 26 -1.49 -21.28 -13.96
N GLY A 27 -0.78 -22.12 -14.71
CA GLY A 27 0.55 -21.78 -15.19
C GLY A 27 0.48 -20.60 -16.15
N ASP A 28 1.10 -19.50 -15.75
CA ASP A 28 1.74 -18.59 -16.68
C ASP A 28 3.03 -18.17 -15.98
N GLY A 29 4.17 -18.49 -16.59
CA GLY A 29 5.48 -18.19 -16.06
C GLY A 29 5.71 -16.69 -16.11
N ILE A 30 5.15 -15.95 -15.14
CA ILE A 30 5.45 -14.53 -14.99
C ILE A 30 6.95 -14.43 -14.79
N ASP A 31 7.61 -13.87 -15.79
CA ASP A 31 9.03 -13.64 -15.78
C ASP A 31 9.39 -12.91 -14.47
N PRO A 32 10.38 -13.37 -13.69
CA PRO A 32 10.80 -12.67 -12.48
C PRO A 32 11.08 -11.18 -12.71
N GLU A 33 11.52 -10.81 -13.90
CA GLU A 33 11.69 -9.41 -14.31
C GLU A 33 10.34 -8.68 -14.39
N GLU A 34 9.31 -9.26 -14.99
CA GLU A 34 7.97 -8.65 -15.05
C GLU A 34 7.39 -8.44 -13.65
N SER A 35 7.53 -9.42 -12.77
CA SER A 35 7.12 -9.28 -11.35
C SER A 35 7.84 -8.13 -10.64
N LEU A 36 9.11 -7.91 -10.97
CA LEU A 36 9.90 -6.80 -10.45
C LEU A 36 9.43 -5.46 -11.02
N ARG A 37 9.16 -5.38 -12.33
CA ARG A 37 8.62 -4.18 -13.00
C ARG A 37 7.28 -3.78 -12.41
N GLN A 38 6.37 -4.73 -12.24
CA GLN A 38 5.07 -4.48 -11.60
C GLN A 38 5.24 -3.94 -10.18
N PHE A 39 6.15 -4.52 -9.39
CA PHE A 39 6.44 -3.97 -8.07
C PHE A 39 7.01 -2.55 -8.10
N GLN A 40 7.91 -2.23 -9.03
CA GLN A 40 8.47 -0.89 -9.16
C GLN A 40 7.38 0.13 -9.52
N LEU A 41 6.47 -0.22 -10.43
CA LEU A 41 5.32 0.61 -10.79
C LEU A 41 4.43 0.88 -9.57
N GLU A 42 4.07 -0.18 -8.84
CA GLU A 42 3.30 -0.10 -7.60
C GLU A 42 3.96 0.80 -6.56
N LEU A 43 5.27 0.63 -6.35
CA LEU A 43 6.07 1.40 -5.42
C LEU A 43 6.09 2.89 -5.79
N CYS A 44 6.33 3.18 -7.07
CA CYS A 44 6.35 4.54 -7.60
C CYS A 44 5.01 5.24 -7.38
N TRP A 45 3.91 4.56 -7.70
CA TRP A 45 2.56 5.10 -7.46
C TRP A 45 2.32 5.41 -5.99
N CYS A 46 2.68 4.50 -5.08
CA CYS A 46 2.52 4.74 -3.64
C CYS A 46 3.36 5.93 -3.14
N ILE A 47 4.59 6.08 -3.64
CA ILE A 47 5.45 7.23 -3.33
C ILE A 47 4.79 8.53 -3.79
N GLN A 48 4.28 8.57 -5.03
CA GLN A 48 3.61 9.74 -5.57
C GLN A 48 2.37 10.12 -4.75
N GLN A 49 1.59 9.15 -4.27
CA GLN A 49 0.46 9.43 -3.39
C GLN A 49 0.87 10.05 -2.06
N LEU A 50 1.94 9.55 -1.43
CA LEU A 50 2.46 10.12 -0.19
C LEU A 50 2.94 11.56 -0.41
N GLU A 51 3.71 11.80 -1.47
CA GLU A 51 4.23 13.12 -1.81
C GLU A 51 3.09 14.12 -2.09
N ARG A 52 2.05 13.72 -2.84
CA ARG A 52 0.84 14.54 -3.06
C ARG A 52 0.15 14.88 -1.73
N SER A 53 -0.10 13.88 -0.88
CA SER A 53 -0.75 14.08 0.41
C SER A 53 0.03 15.03 1.33
N LEU A 54 1.36 14.92 1.34
CA LEU A 54 2.23 15.81 2.12
C LEU A 54 2.23 17.24 1.54
N ASN A 55 2.32 17.38 0.22
CA ASN A 55 2.37 18.68 -0.44
C ASN A 55 1.05 19.46 -0.30
N GLU A 56 -0.08 18.77 -0.43
CA GLU A 56 -1.42 19.36 -0.24
C GLU A 56 -1.80 19.49 1.25
N LYS A 57 -0.95 19.03 2.17
CA LYS A 57 -1.23 18.88 3.61
C LYS A 57 -2.58 18.20 3.88
N LYS A 58 -2.94 17.22 3.06
CA LYS A 58 -4.20 16.49 3.17
C LYS A 58 -4.14 15.48 4.31
N GLY A 59 -4.71 15.85 5.45
CA GLY A 59 -4.87 14.97 6.61
C GLY A 59 -4.62 15.69 7.93
N THR A 60 -4.64 14.93 9.01
CA THR A 60 -4.22 15.39 10.35
C THR A 60 -2.70 15.42 10.45
N GLU A 61 -2.13 16.26 11.33
CA GLU A 61 -0.69 16.33 11.60
C GLU A 61 -0.06 14.93 11.83
N LYS A 62 -0.76 14.08 12.59
CA LYS A 62 -0.33 12.70 12.84
C LYS A 62 -0.24 11.86 11.57
N GLN A 63 -1.21 11.99 10.67
CA GLN A 63 -1.23 11.28 9.38
C GLN A 63 -0.12 11.79 8.46
N LEU A 64 0.16 13.09 8.44
CA LEU A 64 1.27 13.65 7.66
C LEU A 64 2.62 13.13 8.18
N GLN A 65 2.81 13.10 9.50
CA GLN A 65 4.03 12.55 10.11
C GLN A 65 4.20 11.06 9.80
N GLU A 66 3.11 10.29 9.83
CA GLU A 66 3.13 8.87 9.45
C GLU A 66 3.45 8.70 7.96
N ALA A 67 2.80 9.47 7.08
CA ALA A 67 3.05 9.46 5.64
C ALA A 67 4.52 9.78 5.32
N TRP A 68 5.10 10.75 6.03
CA TRP A 68 6.51 11.10 5.89
C TRP A 68 7.43 9.93 6.28
N LYS A 69 7.18 9.27 7.41
CA LYS A 69 7.95 8.08 7.84
C LYS A 69 7.85 6.94 6.82
N VAL A 70 6.65 6.67 6.30
CA VAL A 70 6.45 5.65 5.27
C VAL A 70 7.22 6.01 3.99
N LEU A 71 7.15 7.27 3.57
CA LEU A 71 7.84 7.78 2.38
C LEU A 71 9.36 7.57 2.48
N THR A 72 9.96 7.90 3.62
CA THR A 72 11.39 7.71 3.86
C THR A 72 11.82 6.25 3.67
N VAL A 73 11.03 5.29 4.15
CA VAL A 73 11.32 3.86 4.00
C VAL A 73 11.14 3.40 2.56
N LEU A 74 10.09 3.85 1.86
CA LEU A 74 9.83 3.46 0.48
C LEU A 74 10.90 3.97 -0.50
N LYS A 75 11.41 5.20 -0.30
CA LYS A 75 12.48 5.79 -1.11
C LYS A 75 13.87 5.21 -0.84
N ASN A 76 14.06 4.51 0.28
CA ASN A 76 15.33 3.87 0.59
C ASN A 76 15.50 2.59 -0.23
N ASN A 77 16.49 2.56 -1.13
CA ASN A 77 16.77 1.42 -2.01
C ASN A 77 17.32 0.19 -1.26
N ASN A 78 17.89 0.38 -0.07
CA ASN A 78 18.42 -0.72 0.75
C ASN A 78 17.31 -1.47 1.52
N GLN A 79 16.06 -1.01 1.46
CA GLN A 79 14.95 -1.65 2.16
C GLN A 79 14.43 -2.87 1.38
N PRO A 80 14.28 -4.05 2.02
CA PRO A 80 13.77 -5.25 1.37
C PRO A 80 12.39 -5.04 0.75
N MET A 81 12.16 -5.64 -0.42
CA MET A 81 10.88 -5.53 -1.15
C MET A 81 9.67 -5.95 -0.29
N ILE A 82 9.81 -7.02 0.50
CA ILE A 82 8.75 -7.50 1.39
C ILE A 82 8.35 -6.42 2.40
N ARG A 83 9.32 -5.69 2.95
CA ARG A 83 9.08 -4.61 3.90
C ARG A 83 8.35 -3.45 3.24
N LYS A 84 8.75 -3.07 2.03
CA LYS A 84 8.07 -2.03 1.23
C LYS A 84 6.62 -2.40 0.94
N ARG A 85 6.35 -3.63 0.48
CA ARG A 85 4.98 -4.13 0.24
C ARG A 85 4.13 -4.08 1.52
N GLN A 86 4.70 -4.48 2.65
CA GLN A 86 3.99 -4.44 3.93
C GLN A 86 3.58 -3.01 4.30
N LEU A 87 4.48 -2.05 4.15
CA LEU A 87 4.19 -0.63 4.42
C LEU A 87 3.12 -0.11 3.47
N MET A 88 3.24 -0.37 2.17
CA MET A 88 2.26 0.04 1.17
C MET A 88 0.85 -0.49 1.52
N ARG A 89 0.74 -1.78 1.87
CA ARG A 89 -0.53 -2.39 2.29
C ARG A 89 -1.04 -1.81 3.62
N THR A 90 -0.16 -1.59 4.59
CA THR A 90 -0.56 -1.06 5.90
C THR A 90 -1.09 0.38 5.76
N HIS A 91 -0.44 1.19 4.95
CA HIS A 91 -0.78 2.62 4.79
C HIS A 91 -1.96 2.84 3.82
N PHE A 92 -1.98 2.14 2.68
CA PHE A 92 -2.98 2.36 1.63
C PHE A 92 -4.08 1.29 1.56
N GLY A 93 -3.95 0.17 2.28
CA GLY A 93 -4.82 -1.00 2.08
C GLY A 93 -4.55 -1.64 0.71
N ASP A 94 -5.61 -1.89 -0.05
CA ASP A 94 -5.49 -2.38 -1.42
C ASP A 94 -5.12 -1.24 -2.39
N TYR A 95 -3.82 -0.96 -2.48
CA TYR A 95 -3.30 0.08 -3.35
C TYR A 95 -3.41 -0.27 -4.85
N ARG A 96 -3.52 -1.56 -5.21
CA ARG A 96 -3.66 -1.98 -6.62
C ARG A 96 -5.02 -1.59 -7.16
N ALA A 97 -6.07 -1.87 -6.39
CA ALA A 97 -7.42 -1.43 -6.73
C ALA A 97 -7.50 0.10 -6.85
N LYS A 98 -6.80 0.84 -5.96
CA LYS A 98 -6.73 2.31 -6.02
C LYS A 98 -6.01 2.83 -7.27
N MET A 99 -4.91 2.19 -7.67
CA MET A 99 -4.19 2.54 -8.89
C MET A 99 -5.08 2.37 -10.13
N ALA A 100 -5.74 1.22 -10.28
CA ALA A 100 -6.66 0.95 -11.39
C ALA A 100 -7.87 1.91 -11.41
N ALA A 101 -8.37 2.32 -10.25
CA ALA A 101 -9.44 3.30 -10.15
C ALA A 101 -9.01 4.70 -10.63
N GLU A 102 -7.80 5.16 -10.29
CA GLU A 102 -7.24 6.42 -10.78
C GLU A 102 -7.04 6.37 -12.30
N GLU A 103 -6.52 5.28 -12.87
CA GLU A 103 -6.37 5.12 -14.33
C GLU A 103 -7.71 5.22 -15.05
N LYS A 104 -8.74 4.54 -14.54
CA LYS A 104 -10.10 4.62 -15.09
C LYS A 104 -10.69 6.03 -14.98
N LYS A 105 -10.37 6.76 -13.92
CA LYS A 105 -10.82 8.16 -13.74
C LYS A 105 -10.13 9.08 -14.75
N LEU A 106 -8.81 8.97 -14.91
CA LEU A 106 -8.04 9.75 -15.87
C LEU A 106 -8.49 9.47 -17.32
N ALA A 107 -8.72 8.21 -17.67
CA ALA A 107 -9.23 7.83 -18.99
C ALA A 107 -10.60 8.47 -19.28
N LYS A 108 -11.51 8.49 -18.30
CA LYS A 108 -12.82 9.15 -18.43
C LYS A 108 -12.70 10.67 -18.59
N SER A 109 -11.84 11.32 -17.80
CA SER A 109 -11.62 12.77 -17.90
C SER A 109 -11.00 13.17 -19.25
N LYS A 110 -10.16 12.31 -19.84
CA LYS A 110 -9.53 12.57 -21.15
C LYS A 110 -10.52 12.48 -22.32
N ILE A 111 -11.54 11.62 -22.20
CA ILE A 111 -12.61 11.47 -23.21
C ILE A 111 -13.56 12.69 -23.19
N ILE A 112 -13.84 13.25 -22.02
CA ILE A 112 -14.76 14.40 -21.88
C ILE A 112 -14.14 15.70 -22.43
N GLY A 113 -12.81 15.87 -22.34
CA GLY A 113 -12.12 17.08 -22.82
C GLY A 113 -11.85 17.16 -24.34
N GLN A 114 -12.40 16.24 -25.15
CA GLN A 114 -12.18 16.20 -26.60
C GLN A 114 -13.40 16.65 -27.43
N GLN A 115 -14.54 16.95 -26.81
CA GLN A 115 -15.78 17.27 -27.52
C GLN A 115 -16.00 18.78 -27.79
N ASP A 116 -15.18 19.69 -27.25
CA ASP A 116 -15.36 21.15 -27.39
C ASP A 116 -14.55 21.81 -28.53
N LYS A 117 -14.10 21.05 -29.54
CA LYS A 117 -13.34 21.61 -30.68
C LYS A 117 -13.98 21.43 -32.05
N ASN A 118 -15.29 21.19 -32.11
CA ASN A 118 -16.02 21.13 -33.37
C ASN A 118 -17.32 21.95 -33.29
N ILE A 119 -17.18 23.26 -33.18
CA ILE A 119 -18.17 24.26 -33.61
C ILE A 119 -17.41 25.34 -34.37
#